data_AF-A0A3D1PD33-F1
#
_entry.id   AF-A0A3D1PD33-F1
#
_cell.length_a   1.000
_cell.length_b   1.000
_cell.length_c   1.000
_cell.angle_alpha   90.00
_cell.angle_beta   90.00
_cell.angle_gamma   90.00
#
_symmetry.space_group_name_H-M   'P 1'
#
loop_
_entity.id
_entity.type
_entity.pdbx_description
1 polymer ?
#
loop_
_entity_poly.entity_id
_entity_poly.type
_entity_poly.pdbx_seq_one_letter_code
_entity_poly.pdbx_strand_id
1 'polypeptide(L)'
;MNFQVIDLSNPLWLQILKTLRHDIYHLPGYLSLEAKRTQTIPEAILISDDDKLLFVPYLLRQCNELFDQDLLAQEVFDIVSPYGYPGFLWSEAAENTPNFISLAINQLIEVFRSKQICSAFFRLHTLLNKRLNEH
;
A
#
# COMPACT_ATOMS: atom_id res chain seq x y z
N MET A 1 17.22 0.07 -2.73
CA MET A 1 15.79 0.07 -2.33
C MET A 1 15.60 -0.57 -0.96
N ASN A 2 15.18 0.25 0.00
CA ASN A 2 14.73 -0.18 1.32
C ASN A 2 13.19 -0.21 1.33
N PHE A 3 12.59 -0.97 2.24
CA PHE A 3 11.15 -0.91 2.49
C PHE A 3 10.86 -0.81 3.99
N GLN A 4 9.72 -0.20 4.32
CA GLN A 4 9.18 -0.14 5.67
C GLN A 4 7.66 -0.26 5.63
N VAL A 5 7.11 -1.11 6.50
CA VAL A 5 5.67 -1.16 6.75
C VAL A 5 5.37 -0.26 7.96
N ILE A 6 4.33 0.55 7.82
CA ILE A 6 4.01 1.68 8.69
C ILE A 6 2.56 1.50 9.13
N ASP A 7 2.33 1.44 10.43
CA ASP A 7 0.98 1.45 11.01
C ASP A 7 0.45 2.89 11.20
N LEU A 8 -0.83 3.02 11.57
CA LEU A 8 -1.51 4.30 11.75
C LEU A 8 -0.88 5.24 12.79
N SER A 9 -0.18 4.70 13.79
CA SER A 9 0.43 5.48 14.89
C SER A 9 1.80 6.03 14.52
N ASN A 10 2.43 5.51 13.47
CA ASN A 10 3.76 5.89 13.09
C ASN A 10 3.75 7.29 12.43
N PRO A 11 4.48 8.28 13.00
CA PRO A 11 4.46 9.66 12.52
C PRO A 11 5.02 9.82 11.10
N LEU A 12 5.82 8.85 10.62
CA LEU A 12 6.37 8.85 9.27
C LEU A 12 5.27 8.90 8.21
N TRP A 13 4.10 8.29 8.46
CA TRP A 13 2.98 8.33 7.52
C TRP A 13 2.60 9.77 7.16
N LEU A 14 2.34 10.61 8.18
CA LEU A 14 1.98 12.00 7.97
C LEU A 14 3.15 12.84 7.47
N GLN A 15 4.40 12.48 7.81
CA GLN A 15 5.58 13.15 7.27
C GLN A 15 5.72 12.92 5.77
N ILE A 16 5.50 11.70 5.28
CA ILE A 16 5.53 11.36 3.85
C ILE A 16 4.38 12.04 3.11
N LEU A 17 3.17 12.05 3.66
CA LEU A 17 2.05 12.74 3.02
C LEU A 17 2.25 14.26 2.89
N LYS A 18 3.08 14.88 3.75
CA LYS A 18 3.45 16.31 3.58
C LYS A 18 4.33 16.57 2.36
N THR A 19 5.07 15.56 1.88
CA THR A 19 5.98 15.70 0.73
C THR A 19 5.38 15.18 -0.57
N LEU A 20 4.33 14.36 -0.50
CA LEU A 20 3.67 13.78 -1.66
C LEU A 20 2.32 14.44 -1.91
N ARG A 21 1.99 14.65 -3.19
CA ARG A 21 0.62 15.00 -3.59
C ARG A 21 -0.30 13.82 -3.27
N HIS A 22 -1.33 14.05 -2.45
CA HIS A 22 -2.24 13.00 -1.99
C HIS A 22 -3.68 13.51 -1.90
N ASP A 23 -4.59 12.58 -1.64
CA ASP A 23 -6.01 12.83 -1.36
C ASP A 23 -6.40 12.23 0.00
N ILE A 24 -7.60 12.53 0.50
CA ILE A 24 -8.15 12.07 1.78
C ILE A 24 -8.06 10.55 1.96
N TYR A 25 -8.13 9.80 0.86
CA TYR A 25 -8.06 8.34 0.85
C TYR A 25 -6.73 7.77 1.37
N HIS A 26 -5.69 8.61 1.48
CA HIS A 26 -4.36 8.23 1.99
C HIS A 26 -4.17 8.55 3.46
N LEU A 27 -5.08 9.34 4.05
CA LEU A 27 -4.92 9.80 5.42
C LEU A 27 -5.09 8.62 6.39
N PRO A 28 -4.24 8.52 7.44
CA PRO A 28 -4.38 7.48 8.47
C PRO A 28 -5.79 7.44 9.08
N GLY A 29 -6.39 8.60 9.31
CA GLY A 29 -7.76 8.70 9.84
C GLY A 29 -8.81 8.06 8.93
N TYR A 30 -8.66 8.19 7.61
CA TYR A 30 -9.57 7.58 6.65
C TYR A 30 -9.40 6.05 6.63
N LEU A 31 -8.15 5.57 6.61
CA LEU A 31 -7.88 4.13 6.70
C LEU A 31 -8.34 3.53 8.01
N SER A 32 -8.24 4.25 9.13
CA SER A 32 -8.77 3.81 10.41
C SER A 32 -10.29 3.59 10.37
N LEU A 33 -11.02 4.51 9.72
CA LEU A 33 -12.47 4.40 9.58
C LEU A 33 -12.85 3.21 8.70
N GLU A 34 -12.18 3.05 7.56
CA GLU A 34 -12.43 1.94 6.64
C GLU A 34 -12.04 0.58 7.22
N ALA A 35 -10.92 0.52 7.95
CA ALA A 35 -10.47 -0.66 8.67
C ALA A 35 -11.51 -1.14 9.69
N LYS A 36 -12.05 -0.22 10.49
CA LYS A 36 -13.13 -0.54 11.45
C LYS A 36 -14.39 -1.06 10.75
N ARG A 37 -14.77 -0.44 9.64
CA ARG A 37 -15.97 -0.83 8.86
C ARG A 37 -15.83 -2.22 8.23
N THR A 38 -14.62 -2.62 7.87
CA THR A 38 -14.34 -3.85 7.11
C THR A 38 -13.63 -4.94 7.91
N GLN A 39 -13.37 -4.69 9.20
CA GLN A 39 -12.63 -5.60 10.09
C GLN A 39 -11.24 -5.98 9.51
N THR A 40 -10.52 -4.97 9.02
CA THR A 40 -9.18 -5.14 8.43
C THR A 40 -8.12 -4.40 9.23
N ILE A 41 -6.85 -4.68 8.95
CA ILE A 41 -5.69 -4.03 9.58
C ILE A 41 -5.15 -2.97 8.61
N PRO A 42 -5.17 -1.67 8.99
CA PRO A 42 -4.67 -0.60 8.15
C PRO A 42 -3.15 -0.48 8.26
N GLU A 43 -2.47 -0.57 7.12
CA GLU A 43 -1.02 -0.39 7.00
C GLU A 43 -0.71 0.53 5.80
N ALA A 44 0.52 1.00 5.74
CA ALA A 44 1.11 1.50 4.51
C ALA A 44 2.50 0.92 4.31
N ILE A 45 2.91 0.76 3.06
CA ILE A 45 4.29 0.42 2.72
C ILE A 45 4.96 1.61 2.07
N LEU A 46 6.15 1.92 2.58
CA LEU A 46 7.10 2.87 1.99
C LEU A 46 8.23 2.07 1.37
N ILE A 47 8.51 2.31 0.09
CA ILE A 47 9.68 1.80 -0.62
C ILE A 47 10.50 3.01 -1.06
N SER A 48 11.79 3.01 -0.74
CA SER A 48 12.64 4.18 -0.93
C SER A 48 14.04 3.84 -1.45
N ASP A 49 14.58 4.73 -2.28
CA ASP A 49 15.97 4.75 -2.72
C ASP A 49 16.44 6.20 -2.79
N ASP A 50 17.21 6.64 -1.81
CA ASP A 50 17.50 8.06 -1.55
C ASP A 50 16.22 8.92 -1.47
N ASP A 51 16.05 9.87 -2.40
CA ASP A 51 14.92 10.79 -2.54
C ASP A 51 13.72 10.21 -3.34
N LYS A 52 13.88 9.01 -3.91
CA LYS A 52 12.84 8.33 -4.69
C LYS A 52 11.98 7.52 -3.74
N LEU A 53 10.68 7.81 -3.71
CA LEU A 53 9.72 7.20 -2.80
C LEU A 53 8.56 6.59 -3.59
N LEU A 54 8.10 5.42 -3.16
CA LEU A 54 6.78 4.85 -3.44
C LEU A 54 6.08 4.63 -2.09
N PHE A 55 4.87 5.16 -1.93
CA PHE A 55 4.07 5.03 -0.72
C PHE A 55 2.67 4.53 -1.07
N VAL A 56 2.27 3.41 -0.47
CA VAL A 56 0.99 2.76 -0.76
C VAL A 56 0.27 2.42 0.55
N PRO A 57 -0.80 3.14 0.92
CA PRO A 57 -1.68 2.76 2.02
C PRO A 57 -2.63 1.63 1.58
N TYR A 58 -2.84 0.65 2.45
CA TYR A 58 -3.69 -0.51 2.18
C TYR A 58 -4.34 -1.08 3.44
N LEU A 59 -5.32 -1.95 3.23
CA LEU A 59 -5.99 -2.71 4.28
C LEU A 59 -5.64 -4.19 4.11
N LEU A 60 -5.08 -4.79 5.16
CA LEU A 60 -4.79 -6.21 5.24
C LEU A 60 -6.02 -6.93 5.79
N ARG A 61 -6.59 -7.84 5.01
CA ARG A 61 -7.77 -8.62 5.38
C ARG A 61 -7.37 -10.08 5.57
N GLN A 62 -7.80 -10.65 6.69
CA GLN A 62 -7.58 -12.06 6.98
C GLN A 62 -8.57 -12.91 6.19
N CYS A 63 -8.05 -13.92 5.49
CA CYS A 63 -8.86 -14.81 4.64
C CYS A 63 -9.22 -16.13 5.33
N ASN A 64 -8.70 -16.39 6.53
CA ASN A 64 -8.90 -17.67 7.23
C ASN A 64 -10.38 -18.01 7.48
N GLU A 65 -11.25 -17.01 7.65
CA GLU A 65 -12.69 -17.22 7.85
C GLU A 65 -13.41 -17.71 6.58
N LEU A 66 -12.76 -17.63 5.41
CA LEU A 66 -13.34 -18.09 4.14
C LEU A 66 -13.15 -19.60 3.91
N PHE A 67 -12.38 -20.27 4.77
CA PHE A 67 -12.03 -21.68 4.63
C PHE A 67 -12.38 -22.43 5.92
N ASP A 68 -12.66 -23.73 5.82
CA ASP A 68 -12.80 -24.57 7.00
C ASP A 68 -11.47 -24.57 7.78
N GLN A 69 -11.56 -24.55 9.12
CA GLN A 69 -10.41 -24.32 10.01
C GLN A 69 -9.27 -25.34 9.84
N ASP A 70 -9.58 -26.51 9.28
CA ASP A 70 -8.61 -27.59 9.03
C ASP A 70 -7.85 -27.46 7.70
N LEU A 71 -8.23 -26.53 6.81
CA LEU A 71 -7.62 -26.36 5.48
C LEU A 71 -6.37 -25.48 5.49
N LEU A 72 -6.21 -24.58 6.47
CA LEU A 72 -5.12 -23.62 6.50
C LEU A 72 -4.27 -23.79 7.76
N ALA A 73 -3.05 -24.30 7.58
CA ALA A 73 -2.06 -24.41 8.66
C ALA A 73 -1.45 -23.06 9.08
N GLN A 74 -1.68 -21.99 8.32
CA GLN A 74 -1.10 -20.66 8.54
C GLN A 74 -2.13 -19.56 8.24
N GLU A 75 -1.94 -18.38 8.82
CA GLU A 75 -2.74 -17.20 8.47
C GLU A 75 -2.47 -16.79 7.02
N VAL A 76 -3.55 -16.59 6.26
CA VAL A 76 -3.49 -16.15 4.86
C VAL A 76 -4.20 -14.82 4.76
N PHE A 77 -3.56 -13.86 4.09
CA PHE A 77 -4.10 -12.53 3.96
C PHE A 77 -4.30 -12.15 2.49
N ASP A 78 -5.23 -11.25 2.24
CA ASP A 78 -5.24 -10.45 1.03
C ASP A 78 -5.15 -8.95 1.34
N ILE A 79 -4.78 -8.20 0.32
CA ILE A 79 -4.75 -6.74 0.36
C ILE A 79 -5.93 -6.18 -0.41
N VAL A 80 -6.62 -5.25 0.25
CA VAL A 80 -7.67 -4.44 -0.37
C VAL A 80 -7.38 -2.96 -0.18
N SER A 81 -7.81 -2.15 -1.13
CA SER A 81 -7.83 -0.69 -0.97
C SER A 81 -8.94 -0.26 -0.02
N PRO A 82 -8.74 0.80 0.79
CA PRO A 82 -9.88 1.52 1.36
C PRO A 82 -10.82 1.98 0.23
N TYR A 83 -12.11 2.14 0.55
CA TYR A 83 -13.09 2.58 -0.45
C TYR A 83 -12.72 3.96 -1.02
N GLY A 84 -13.01 4.19 -2.30
CA GLY A 84 -12.56 5.38 -3.04
C GLY A 84 -11.38 5.09 -3.96
N TYR A 85 -10.49 6.06 -4.11
CA TYR A 85 -9.36 6.00 -5.05
C TYR A 85 -8.05 6.38 -4.34
N PRO A 86 -7.53 5.54 -3.43
CA PRO A 86 -6.22 5.78 -2.83
C PRO A 86 -5.15 5.79 -3.93
N GLY A 87 -4.99 4.70 -4.67
CA GLY A 87 -3.92 4.61 -5.66
C GLY A 87 -2.54 4.61 -5.02
N PHE A 88 -1.52 4.72 -5.87
CA PHE A 88 -0.12 4.74 -5.43
C PHE A 88 0.37 6.18 -5.38
N LEU A 89 1.21 6.51 -4.40
CA LEU A 89 1.91 7.78 -4.35
C LEU A 89 3.39 7.57 -4.64
N TRP A 90 4.00 8.47 -5.38
CA TRP A 90 5.45 8.49 -5.59
C TRP A 90 5.97 9.91 -5.60
N SER A 91 7.26 10.08 -5.26
CA SER A 91 7.91 11.40 -5.30
C SER A 91 8.18 11.86 -6.72
N GLU A 92 8.41 13.15 -6.91
CA GLU A 92 8.83 13.69 -8.21
C GLU A 92 10.16 13.09 -8.69
N ALA A 93 11.10 12.83 -7.76
CA ALA A 93 12.35 12.13 -8.06
C ALA A 93 12.10 10.71 -8.60
N ALA A 94 11.11 10.00 -8.02
CA ALA A 94 10.69 8.69 -8.49
C ALA A 94 10.04 8.75 -9.89
N GLU A 95 9.18 9.74 -10.15
CA GLU A 95 8.55 9.94 -11.46
C GLU A 95 9.58 10.23 -12.56
N ASN A 96 10.61 11.02 -12.26
CA ASN A 96 11.65 11.40 -13.21
C ASN A 96 12.78 10.37 -13.36
N THR A 97 12.74 9.28 -12.59
CA THR A 97 13.77 8.22 -12.65
C THR A 97 13.25 7.03 -13.47
N PRO A 98 13.86 6.72 -14.61
CA PRO A 98 13.46 5.57 -15.42
C PRO A 98 13.44 4.27 -14.60
N ASN A 99 12.39 3.47 -14.79
CA ASN A 99 12.17 2.16 -14.17
C ASN A 99 12.03 2.14 -12.64
N PHE A 100 12.16 3.27 -11.91
CA PHE A 100 12.07 3.23 -10.45
C PHE A 100 10.71 2.71 -9.98
N ILE A 101 9.61 3.20 -10.57
CA ILE A 101 8.25 2.78 -10.18
C ILE A 101 8.05 1.29 -10.46
N SER A 102 8.46 0.79 -11.61
CA SER A 102 8.42 -0.64 -11.96
C SER A 102 9.25 -1.51 -11.00
N LEU A 103 10.47 -1.06 -10.65
CA LEU A 103 11.33 -1.74 -9.68
C LEU A 103 10.71 -1.72 -8.27
N ALA A 104 10.12 -0.60 -7.85
CA ALA A 104 9.45 -0.48 -6.56
C ALA A 104 8.19 -1.35 -6.48
N ILE A 105 7.42 -1.49 -7.56
CA ILE A 105 6.28 -2.42 -7.64
C ILE A 105 6.76 -3.88 -7.56
N ASN A 106 7.87 -4.22 -8.21
CA ASN A 106 8.44 -5.56 -8.05
C ASN A 106 8.87 -5.82 -6.60
N GLN A 107 9.52 -4.85 -5.95
CA GLN A 107 9.87 -4.94 -4.53
C GLN A 107 8.62 -5.07 -3.64
N LEU A 108 7.53 -4.37 -3.95
CA LEU A 108 6.24 -4.48 -3.26
C LEU A 108 5.70 -5.92 -3.33
N ILE A 109 5.72 -6.53 -4.52
CA ILE A 109 5.27 -7.91 -4.74
C ILE A 109 6.11 -8.89 -3.92
N GLU A 110 7.44 -8.72 -3.88
CA GLU A 110 8.33 -9.55 -3.07
C GLU A 110 8.03 -9.43 -1.58
N VAL A 111 7.79 -8.20 -1.08
CA VAL A 111 7.42 -7.97 0.32
C VAL A 111 6.09 -8.66 0.64
N PHE A 112 5.08 -8.52 -0.20
CA PHE A 112 3.77 -9.16 0.00
C PHE A 112 3.87 -10.68 -0.01
N ARG A 113 4.68 -11.26 -0.91
CA ARG A 113 4.93 -12.70 -0.91
C ARG A 113 5.56 -13.19 0.39
N SER A 114 6.54 -12.45 0.92
CA SER A 114 7.18 -12.80 2.19
C SER A 114 6.22 -12.77 3.39
N LYS A 115 5.13 -11.99 3.28
CA LYS A 115 4.08 -11.81 4.30
C LYS A 115 2.88 -12.76 4.13
N GLN A 116 2.98 -13.81 3.32
CA GLN A 116 1.86 -14.74 3.05
C GLN A 116 0.59 -14.05 2.49
N ILE A 117 0.78 -12.98 1.72
CA ILE A 117 -0.32 -12.28 1.04
C ILE A 117 -0.61 -13.00 -0.27
N CYS A 118 -1.79 -13.60 -0.38
CA CYS A 118 -2.16 -14.43 -1.52
C CYS A 118 -2.68 -13.62 -2.71
N SER A 119 -3.23 -12.42 -2.47
CA SER A 119 -3.67 -11.50 -3.51
C SER A 119 -3.64 -10.05 -3.03
N ALA A 120 -3.52 -9.11 -3.97
CA ALA A 120 -3.58 -7.69 -3.68
C ALA A 120 -4.39 -6.97 -4.77
N PHE A 121 -5.45 -6.27 -4.36
CA PHE A 121 -6.29 -5.49 -5.26
C PHE A 121 -6.20 -4.00 -4.94
N PHE A 122 -5.70 -3.23 -5.90
CA PHE A 122 -5.52 -1.78 -5.76
C PHE A 122 -6.46 -0.98 -6.65
N ARG A 123 -7.17 -0.02 -6.04
CA ARG A 123 -7.94 1.01 -6.77
C ARG A 123 -7.00 2.17 -7.07
N LEU A 124 -6.77 2.45 -8.35
CA LEU A 124 -5.90 3.54 -8.78
C LEU A 124 -6.62 4.90 -8.74
N HIS A 125 -5.86 5.95 -8.46
CA HIS A 125 -6.34 7.32 -8.52
C HIS A 125 -6.14 7.89 -9.93
N THR A 126 -7.22 8.37 -10.56
CA THR A 126 -7.20 8.86 -11.95
C THR A 126 -6.18 9.97 -12.20
N LEU A 127 -6.08 10.96 -11.30
CA LEU A 127 -5.11 12.05 -11.42
C LEU A 127 -3.69 11.69 -10.97
N LEU A 128 -3.54 10.98 -9.85
CA LEU A 128 -2.21 10.68 -9.27
C LEU A 128 -1.50 9.55 -10.02
N ASN A 129 -2.24 8.57 -10.55
CA ASN A 129 -1.68 7.43 -11.29
C ASN A 129 -1.85 7.53 -12.81
N LYS A 130 -2.13 8.73 -13.35
CA LYS A 130 -2.37 8.94 -14.79
C LYS A 130 -1.22 8.47 -15.70
N ARG A 131 0.03 8.45 -15.19
CA ARG A 131 1.24 8.05 -15.91
C ARG A 131 1.75 6.65 -15.54
N LEU A 132 0.99 5.86 -14.78
CA LEU A 132 1.48 4.57 -14.30
C LEU A 132 1.96 3.65 -15.43
N ASN A 133 1.30 3.71 -16.59
CA ASN A 133 1.65 2.89 -17.76
C ASN A 133 2.85 3.42 -18.56
N GLU A 134 3.44 4.55 -18.17
CA GLU A 134 4.61 5.16 -18.82
C GLU A 134 5.94 4.73 -18.15
N HIS A 135 5.89 3.87 -17.12
CA HIS A 135 7.02 3.47 -16.27
C HIS A 135 7.33 1.97 -16.31
#